data_AF-A0A1N7S0I0-F1
#
_entry.id   AF-A0A1N7S0I0-F1
#
_cell.length_a   1.000
_cell.length_b   1.000
_cell.length_c   1.000
_cell.angle_alpha   90.00
_cell.angle_beta   90.00
_cell.angle_gamma   90.00
#
_symmetry.space_group_name_H-M   'P 1'
#
loop_
_entity.id
_entity.type
_entity.pdbx_description
1 polymer ?
#
loop_
_entity_poly.entity_id
_entity_poly.type
_entity_poly.pdbx_seq_one_letter_code
_entity_poly.pdbx_strand_id
1 'polypeptide(L)'
;MRTSARNQFAGEVAEVKHGAVNDEVTLRMPDGLEIVAIITHGSATSLGLAAGKKAFALVKASSVIVMIDVAKNQVSARNCIAGTVSTVTKGAVNAEVTIDAGGAQVAAIITNDSVERLGLASGKPATAIFKASSVIIGVDQ
;
A
#
# COMPACT_ATOMS: atom_id res chain seq x y z
N MET A 1 -2.04 17.98 -4.41
CA MET A 1 -0.61 17.63 -4.51
C MET A 1 -0.38 16.68 -5.70
N ARG A 2 0.79 16.70 -6.36
CA ARG A 2 1.19 15.68 -7.36
C ARG A 2 2.47 15.00 -6.90
N THR A 3 2.52 13.67 -6.91
CA THR A 3 3.71 12.89 -6.50
C THR A 3 3.99 11.77 -7.51
N SER A 4 5.18 11.19 -7.46
CA SER A 4 5.54 10.01 -8.27
C SER A 4 5.04 8.68 -7.67
N ALA A 5 4.51 8.69 -6.44
CA ALA A 5 3.89 7.51 -5.87
C ALA A 5 2.58 7.20 -6.61
N ARG A 6 2.52 5.98 -7.16
CA ARG A 6 1.38 5.48 -7.94
C ARG A 6 0.20 5.08 -7.06
N ASN A 7 0.47 4.70 -5.82
CA ASN A 7 -0.54 4.31 -4.86
C ASN A 7 -0.77 5.48 -3.92
N GLN A 8 -1.98 6.04 -3.96
CA GLN A 8 -2.40 7.14 -3.11
C GLN A 8 -3.74 6.77 -2.49
N PHE A 9 -3.77 6.68 -1.16
CA PHE A 9 -4.95 6.28 -0.41
C PHE A 9 -5.36 7.45 0.48
N ALA A 10 -6.48 8.08 0.18
CA ALA A 10 -7.02 9.17 0.99
C ALA A 10 -8.05 8.62 1.98
N GLY A 11 -7.91 9.01 3.25
CA GLY A 11 -8.77 8.51 4.32
C GLY A 11 -8.61 9.32 5.59
N GLU A 12 -8.93 8.69 6.71
CA GLU A 12 -8.78 9.26 8.05
C GLU A 12 -7.92 8.36 8.92
N VAL A 13 -7.21 8.95 9.87
CA VAL A 13 -6.49 8.21 10.90
C VAL A 13 -7.50 7.50 11.78
N ALA A 14 -7.48 6.17 11.77
CA ALA A 14 -8.29 5.35 12.66
C ALA A 14 -7.61 5.18 14.02
N GLU A 15 -6.29 5.00 14.04
CA GLU A 15 -5.51 4.75 15.26
C GLU A 15 -4.07 5.26 15.11
N VAL A 16 -3.50 5.76 16.20
CA VAL A 16 -2.06 6.01 16.33
C VAL A 16 -1.57 5.29 17.59
N LYS A 17 -0.64 4.36 17.43
CA LYS A 17 0.06 3.70 18.54
C LYS A 17 1.43 4.33 18.69
N HIS A 18 1.59 5.10 19.76
CA HIS A 18 2.86 5.78 20.02
C HIS A 18 3.92 4.79 20.51
N GLY A 19 5.10 4.84 19.90
CA GLY A 19 6.28 4.12 20.33
C GLY A 19 7.41 5.06 20.75
N ALA A 20 8.45 4.50 21.34
CA ALA A 20 9.59 5.31 21.82
C ALA A 20 10.37 6.00 20.69
N VAL A 21 10.33 5.45 19.47
CA VAL A 21 11.07 5.95 18.30
C VAL A 21 10.15 6.09 17.10
N ASN A 22 9.33 5.07 16.84
CA ASN A 22 8.40 5.04 15.72
C ASN A 22 6.97 4.81 16.23
N ASP A 23 6.03 5.43 15.54
CA ASP A 23 4.60 5.27 15.75
C ASP A 23 4.01 4.41 14.64
N GLU A 24 3.08 3.53 15.00
CA GLU A 24 2.24 2.79 14.06
C GLU A 24 0.95 3.58 13.85
N VAL A 25 0.67 3.96 12.61
CA VAL A 25 -0.53 4.72 12.24
C VAL A 25 -1.38 3.88 11.31
N THR A 26 -2.66 3.71 11.64
CA THR A 26 -3.64 3.05 10.79
C THR A 26 -4.52 4.11 10.13
N LEU A 27 -4.50 4.18 8.81
CA LEU A 27 -5.46 4.97 8.03
C LEU A 27 -6.60 4.07 7.56
N ARG A 28 -7.84 4.56 7.65
CA ARG A 28 -9.03 3.92 7.12
C ARG A 28 -9.59 4.73 5.95
N MET A 29 -9.80 4.04 4.84
CA MET A 29 -10.36 4.59 3.61
C MET A 29 -11.90 4.48 3.63
N PRO A 30 -12.62 5.25 2.81
CA PRO A 30 -14.09 5.23 2.80
C PRO A 30 -14.72 3.86 2.48
N ASP A 31 -14.00 3.01 1.75
CA ASP A 31 -14.38 1.64 1.40
C ASP A 31 -14.08 0.62 2.54
N GLY A 32 -13.54 1.08 3.67
CA GLY A 32 -13.17 0.25 4.81
C GLY A 32 -11.78 -0.37 4.70
N LEU A 33 -11.04 -0.16 3.59
CA LEU A 33 -9.65 -0.59 3.48
C LEU A 33 -8.79 0.11 4.53
N GLU A 34 -7.93 -0.64 5.21
CA GLU A 34 -6.96 -0.10 6.16
C GLU A 34 -5.53 -0.17 5.60
N ILE A 35 -4.81 0.93 5.72
CA ILE A 35 -3.38 1.04 5.41
C ILE A 35 -2.63 1.37 6.70
N VAL A 36 -1.69 0.52 7.06
CA VAL A 36 -0.83 0.69 8.23
C VAL A 36 0.52 1.26 7.81
N ALA A 37 0.94 2.34 8.46
CA ALA A 37 2.23 2.98 8.30
C ALA A 37 3.05 2.90 9.59
N ILE A 38 4.38 2.85 9.45
CA ILE A 38 5.31 3.09 10.56
C ILE A 38 6.13 4.30 10.20
N ILE A 39 6.00 5.37 10.98
CA ILE A 39 6.72 6.63 10.81
C ILE A 39 7.41 7.03 12.11
N THR A 40 8.35 7.97 12.07
CA THR A 40 9.00 8.44 13.30
C THR A 40 7.99 9.16 14.19
N HIS A 41 8.15 9.03 15.52
CA HIS A 41 7.30 9.70 16.49
C HIS A 41 7.25 11.23 16.24
N GLY A 42 8.40 11.84 15.93
CA GLY A 42 8.48 13.25 15.57
C GLY A 42 7.67 13.62 14.33
N SER A 43 7.56 12.73 13.33
CA SER A 43 6.72 12.96 12.15
C SER A 43 5.24 12.89 12.50
N ALA A 44 4.82 11.90 13.30
CA ALA A 44 3.43 11.78 13.74
C ALA A 44 2.98 13.03 14.52
N THR A 45 3.82 13.50 15.45
CA THR A 45 3.59 14.72 16.22
C THR A 45 3.58 15.97 15.34
N SER A 46 4.54 16.14 14.44
CA SER A 46 4.63 17.30 13.53
C SER A 46 3.44 17.39 12.57
N LEU A 47 3.00 16.24 12.04
CA LEU A 47 1.81 16.14 11.20
C LEU A 47 0.51 16.20 12.03
N GLY A 48 0.61 16.24 13.37
CA GLY A 48 -0.52 16.26 14.31
C GLY A 48 -1.49 15.10 14.11
N LEU A 49 -0.97 13.90 13.84
CA LEU A 49 -1.80 12.72 13.58
C LEU A 49 -2.51 12.27 14.87
N ALA A 50 -3.83 12.15 14.79
CA ALA A 50 -4.70 11.66 15.84
C ALA A 50 -5.96 11.06 15.20
N ALA A 51 -6.68 10.20 15.92
CA ALA A 51 -7.89 9.57 15.42
C ALA A 51 -8.88 10.63 14.85
N GLY A 52 -9.48 10.34 13.69
CA GLY A 52 -10.38 11.21 12.94
C GLY A 52 -9.68 12.27 12.08
N LYS A 53 -8.35 12.42 12.15
CA LYS A 53 -7.63 13.36 11.28
C LYS A 53 -7.62 12.87 9.84
N LYS A 54 -8.01 13.73 8.90
CA LYS A 54 -7.86 13.45 7.46
C LYS A 54 -6.39 13.40 7.08
N ALA A 55 -6.02 12.36 6.35
CA ALA A 55 -4.66 12.12 5.90
C ALA A 55 -4.67 11.31 4.59
N PHE A 56 -3.52 11.20 3.96
CA PHE A 56 -3.32 10.31 2.84
C PHE A 56 -2.05 9.49 2.99
N ALA A 57 -2.09 8.24 2.53
CA ALA A 57 -0.94 7.36 2.43
C ALA A 57 -0.42 7.33 0.99
N LEU A 58 0.89 7.42 0.83
CA LEU A 58 1.59 7.27 -0.44
C LEU A 58 2.48 6.03 -0.37
N VAL A 59 2.39 5.18 -1.39
CA VAL A 59 3.26 4.00 -1.54
C VAL A 59 3.83 3.96 -2.94
N LYS A 60 5.15 3.90 -3.06
CA LYS A 60 5.81 3.76 -4.36
C LYS A 60 5.54 2.37 -4.92
N ALA A 61 5.16 2.27 -6.20
CA ALA A 61 4.83 0.99 -6.83
C ALA A 61 5.99 -0.03 -6.79
N SER A 62 7.24 0.43 -6.81
CA SER A 62 8.43 -0.44 -6.68
C SER A 62 8.64 -0.99 -5.25
N SER A 63 7.87 -0.54 -4.27
CA SER A 63 7.88 -1.06 -2.89
C SER A 63 6.76 -2.08 -2.66
N VAL A 64 5.91 -2.32 -3.66
CA VAL A 64 4.82 -3.30 -3.61
C VAL A 64 5.31 -4.62 -4.20
N ILE A 65 5.18 -5.68 -3.42
CA ILE A 65 5.40 -7.06 -3.81
C ILE A 65 4.05 -7.66 -4.21
N VAL A 66 4.03 -8.48 -5.25
CA VAL A 66 2.84 -9.24 -5.67
C VAL A 66 3.03 -10.69 -5.27
N MET A 67 2.04 -11.26 -4.59
CA MET A 67 1.99 -12.70 -4.27
C MET A 67 0.69 -13.32 -4.76
N ILE A 68 0.75 -14.61 -5.07
CA ILE A 68 -0.40 -15.48 -5.36
C ILE A 68 -0.47 -16.55 -4.26
N ASP A 69 -1.68 -17.04 -3.96
CA ASP A 69 -1.89 -18.20 -3.06
C ASP A 69 -1.26 -18.11 -1.65
N VAL A 70 -1.23 -16.91 -1.04
CA VAL A 70 -0.64 -16.69 0.29
C VAL A 70 -1.66 -16.18 1.31
N ALA A 71 -1.62 -16.75 2.52
CA ALA A 71 -2.38 -16.25 3.66
C ALA A 71 -1.67 -15.07 4.34
N LYS A 72 -2.44 -14.07 4.80
CA LYS A 72 -1.89 -12.82 5.40
C LYS A 72 -0.95 -13.05 6.60
N ASN A 73 -1.08 -14.15 7.32
CA ASN A 73 -0.26 -14.49 8.49
C ASN A 73 1.11 -15.10 8.15
N GLN A 74 1.42 -15.30 6.87
CA GLN A 74 2.69 -15.90 6.43
C GLN A 74 3.79 -14.87 6.18
N VAL A 75 3.47 -13.57 6.27
CA VAL A 75 4.44 -12.49 6.06
C VAL A 75 4.41 -11.45 7.16
N SER A 76 5.56 -10.84 7.41
CA SER A 76 5.70 -9.74 8.39
C SER A 76 5.30 -8.37 7.81
N ALA A 77 4.63 -8.33 6.65
CA ALA A 77 4.10 -7.10 6.08
C ALA A 77 2.71 -6.82 6.64
N ARG A 78 2.48 -5.60 7.13
CA ARG A 78 1.19 -5.22 7.73
C ARG A 78 0.11 -4.94 6.68
N ASN A 79 0.52 -4.55 5.48
CA ASN A 79 -0.39 -4.29 4.37
C ASN A 79 -0.39 -5.50 3.44
N CYS A 80 -1.49 -6.25 3.46
CA CYS A 80 -1.77 -7.34 2.55
C CYS A 80 -3.17 -7.13 1.96
N ILE A 81 -3.21 -6.66 0.72
CA ILE A 81 -4.41 -6.22 0.02
C ILE A 81 -4.72 -7.25 -1.06
N ALA A 82 -5.65 -8.15 -0.76
CA ALA A 82 -6.09 -9.18 -1.70
C ALA A 82 -7.04 -8.58 -2.73
N GLY A 83 -6.91 -9.03 -3.98
CA GLY A 83 -7.71 -8.55 -5.08
C GLY A 83 -7.54 -9.39 -6.33
N THR A 84 -7.90 -8.79 -7.46
CA THR A 84 -7.76 -9.39 -8.78
C THR A 84 -6.89 -8.50 -9.64
N VAL A 85 -5.96 -9.08 -10.39
CA VAL A 85 -5.18 -8.35 -11.38
C VAL A 85 -6.14 -7.74 -12.40
N SER A 86 -6.16 -6.42 -12.49
CA SER A 86 -6.95 -5.68 -13.47
C SER A 86 -6.16 -5.54 -14.78
N THR A 87 -4.89 -5.15 -14.68
CA THR A 87 -4.03 -4.87 -15.84
C THR A 87 -2.58 -5.34 -15.60
N VAL A 88 -1.93 -5.82 -16.66
CA VAL A 88 -0.49 -6.06 -16.72
C VAL A 88 0.09 -5.35 -17.94
N THR A 89 0.93 -4.34 -17.71
CA THR A 89 1.59 -3.56 -18.76
C THR A 89 3.08 -3.89 -18.76
N LYS A 90 3.53 -4.73 -19.69
CA LYS A 90 4.95 -5.08 -19.83
C LYS A 90 5.73 -3.92 -20.47
N GLY A 91 6.83 -3.54 -19.85
CA GLY A 91 7.88 -2.71 -20.42
C GLY A 91 9.08 -3.55 -20.87
N ALA A 92 10.17 -2.89 -21.23
CA ALA A 92 11.38 -3.56 -21.74
C ALA A 92 12.06 -4.46 -20.68
N VAL A 93 11.99 -4.08 -19.40
CA VAL A 93 12.69 -4.79 -18.30
C VAL A 93 11.72 -5.24 -17.20
N ASN A 94 10.73 -4.41 -16.90
CA ASN A 94 9.76 -4.62 -15.84
C ASN A 94 8.34 -4.40 -16.35
N ALA A 95 7.37 -4.83 -15.56
CA ALA A 95 5.96 -4.63 -15.82
C ALA A 95 5.32 -3.82 -14.69
N GLU A 96 4.34 -3.01 -15.07
CA GLU A 96 3.37 -2.45 -14.13
C GLU A 96 2.18 -3.41 -14.03
N VAL A 97 1.93 -3.93 -12.83
CA VAL A 97 0.78 -4.78 -12.51
C VAL A 97 -0.16 -3.96 -11.65
N THR A 98 -1.42 -3.87 -12.04
CA THR A 98 -2.47 -3.22 -11.25
C THR A 98 -3.40 -4.29 -10.67
N ILE A 99 -3.66 -4.20 -9.37
CA ILE A 99 -4.58 -5.07 -8.62
C ILE A 99 -5.77 -4.24 -8.17
N ASP A 100 -6.98 -4.67 -8.54
CA ASP A 100 -8.24 -4.14 -8.03
C ASP A 100 -8.66 -4.89 -6.77
N ALA A 101 -8.87 -4.13 -5.69
CA ALA A 101 -9.21 -4.62 -4.37
C ALA A 101 -10.56 -4.08 -3.90
N GLY A 102 -11.58 -4.16 -4.76
CA GLY A 102 -12.94 -3.74 -4.43
C GLY A 102 -13.14 -2.22 -4.54
N GLY A 103 -12.53 -1.60 -5.56
CA GLY A 103 -12.62 -0.15 -5.81
C GLY A 103 -11.32 0.59 -5.55
N ALA A 104 -10.47 0.07 -4.65
CA ALA A 104 -9.09 0.52 -4.50
C ALA A 104 -8.20 -0.15 -5.57
N GLN A 105 -7.37 0.64 -6.24
CA GLN A 105 -6.38 0.12 -7.20
C GLN A 105 -4.98 0.20 -6.59
N VAL A 106 -4.21 -0.88 -6.69
CA VAL A 106 -2.83 -0.95 -6.23
C VAL A 106 -1.92 -1.31 -7.40
N ALA A 107 -1.03 -0.38 -7.76
CA ALA A 107 0.00 -0.57 -8.76
C ALA A 107 1.30 -1.09 -8.12
N ALA A 108 1.88 -2.11 -8.75
CA ALA A 108 3.17 -2.69 -8.43
C ALA A 108 4.08 -2.67 -9.66
N ILE A 109 5.37 -2.39 -9.45
CA ILE A 109 6.40 -2.55 -10.48
C ILE A 109 7.24 -3.78 -10.13
N ILE A 110 7.13 -4.83 -10.95
CA ILE A 110 7.84 -6.11 -10.77
C ILE A 110 8.54 -6.53 -12.07
N THR A 111 9.48 -7.47 -12.01
CA THR A 111 10.17 -7.94 -13.22
C THR A 111 9.22 -8.69 -14.17
N ASN A 112 9.51 -8.66 -15.47
CA ASN A 112 8.76 -9.47 -16.45
C ASN A 112 8.80 -10.96 -16.10
N ASP A 113 9.96 -11.45 -15.64
CA ASP A 113 10.12 -12.83 -15.15
C ASP A 113 9.19 -13.15 -13.98
N SER A 114 8.93 -12.18 -13.09
CA SER A 114 8.00 -12.37 -11.97
C SER A 114 6.56 -12.45 -12.45
N VAL A 115 6.16 -11.64 -13.45
CA VAL A 115 4.84 -11.75 -14.08
C VAL A 115 4.64 -13.15 -14.65
N GLU A 116 5.63 -13.66 -15.39
CA GLU A 116 5.56 -14.97 -16.04
C GLU A 116 5.57 -16.11 -15.03
N ARG A 117 6.50 -16.09 -14.07
CA ARG A 117 6.61 -17.11 -13.01
C ARG A 117 5.37 -17.19 -12.13
N LEU A 118 4.73 -16.05 -11.85
CA LEU A 118 3.51 -16.00 -11.04
C LEU A 118 2.23 -16.14 -11.87
N GLY A 119 2.33 -16.31 -13.20
CA GLY A 119 1.18 -16.46 -14.08
C GLY A 119 0.19 -15.28 -14.03
N LEU A 120 0.68 -14.07 -13.78
CA LEU A 120 -0.16 -12.88 -13.61
C LEU A 120 -0.76 -12.47 -14.95
N ALA A 121 -2.09 -12.37 -14.97
CA ALA A 121 -2.87 -11.90 -16.10
C ALA A 121 -4.17 -11.27 -15.59
N SER A 122 -4.82 -10.44 -16.41
CA SER A 122 -6.11 -9.85 -16.06
C SER A 122 -7.11 -10.93 -15.63
N GLY A 123 -7.84 -10.68 -14.54
CA GLY A 123 -8.79 -11.62 -13.94
C GLY A 123 -8.18 -12.65 -12.99
N LYS A 124 -6.85 -12.72 -12.83
CA LYS A 124 -6.21 -13.64 -11.88
C LYS A 124 -6.20 -13.08 -10.47
N PRO A 125 -6.44 -13.90 -9.43
CA PRO A 125 -6.32 -13.46 -8.04
C PRO A 125 -4.85 -13.15 -7.72
N ALA A 126 -4.63 -12.06 -6.99
CA ALA A 126 -3.31 -11.68 -6.49
C ALA A 126 -3.43 -10.81 -5.24
N THR A 127 -2.38 -10.76 -4.43
CA THR A 127 -2.29 -9.92 -3.23
C THR A 127 -1.14 -8.93 -3.39
N ALA A 128 -1.45 -7.63 -3.26
CA ALA A 128 -0.45 -6.57 -3.14
C ALA A 128 0.03 -6.47 -1.69
N ILE A 129 1.35 -6.44 -1.51
CA ILE A 129 1.96 -6.54 -0.19
C ILE A 129 3.08 -5.53 -0.06
N PHE A 130 3.06 -4.74 1.00
CA PHE A 130 4.12 -3.79 1.30
C PHE A 130 4.28 -3.58 2.80
N LYS A 131 5.50 -3.22 3.20
CA LYS A 131 5.84 -2.95 4.59
C LYS A 131 5.20 -1.63 5.03
N ALA A 132 4.82 -1.56 6.30
CA ALA A 132 4.32 -0.32 6.90
C ALA A 132 5.36 0.81 6.85
N SER A 133 6.65 0.47 6.91
CA SER A 133 7.76 1.42 6.74
C SER A 133 7.96 1.92 5.31
N SER A 134 7.24 1.37 4.31
CA SER A 134 7.24 1.86 2.93
C SER A 134 6.09 2.83 2.65
N VAL A 135 5.26 3.12 3.66
CA VAL A 135 4.14 4.05 3.57
C VAL A 135 4.58 5.43 4.05
N ILE A 136 4.37 6.45 3.22
CA ILE A 136 4.54 7.85 3.62
C ILE A 136 3.15 8.40 3.92
N ILE A 137 3.01 9.09 5.05
CA ILE A 137 1.77 9.82 5.40
C ILE A 137 1.96 11.30 5.08
N GLY A 138 0.94 11.91 4.48
CA GLY A 138 0.79 13.35 4.43
C GLY A 138 -0.61 13.78 4.89
N VAL A 139 -0.73 15.06 5.19
CA VAL A 139 -1.98 15.74 5.54
C VAL A 139 -2.11 16.97 4.66
N ASP A 140 -3.34 17.36 4.34
CA ASP A 140 -3.57 18.65 3.70
C ASP A 140 -3.38 19.77 4.73
N GLN A 141 -2.87 20.93 4.27
CA GLN A 141 -2.76 22.14 5.09
C GLN A 141 -4.11 22.82 5.28
#